data_AF-A0A7X0XFT5-F1
#
_entry.id   AF-A0A7X0XFT5-F1
#
_cell.length_a   1.000
_cell.length_b   1.000
_cell.length_c   1.000
_cell.angle_alpha   90.00
_cell.angle_beta   90.00
_cell.angle_gamma   90.00
#
_symmetry.space_group_name_H-M   'P 1'
#
loop_
_entity.id
_entity.type
_entity.pdbx_description
1 polymer ?
#
loop_
_entity_poly.entity_id
_entity_poly.type
_entity_poly.pdbx_seq_one_letter_code
_entity_poly.pdbx_strand_id
1 'polypeptide(L)'
;MGLVSNKELAKYKLTNTSEIQFTINDFNQIKGKTLRIKDGADVIRNMKITAPVMTVKNMPVGIYSLDIPTGMTRFYKPSTNYLAVSDGENKLNIQMNELQTSTVASEQLIFRGVSNAIFAKGTVDPEAGKFTLNVTKGDPHWLFSGRYAARG
;
A
#
# COMPACT_ATOMS: atom_id res chain seq x y z
N MET A 1 1.59 17.48 -25.99
CA MET A 1 1.06 16.17 -26.40
C MET A 1 -0.33 16.03 -25.80
N GLY A 2 -1.36 15.91 -26.63
CA GLY A 2 -2.75 15.84 -26.16
C GLY A 2 -3.04 14.46 -25.58
N LEU A 3 -3.46 14.42 -24.31
CA LEU A 3 -4.00 13.21 -23.70
C LEU A 3 -5.30 12.87 -24.43
N VAL A 4 -5.30 11.79 -25.23
CA VAL A 4 -6.52 11.29 -25.87
C VAL A 4 -7.44 10.79 -24.76
N SER A 5 -8.67 11.27 -24.74
CA SER A 5 -9.66 10.87 -23.75
C SER A 5 -10.39 9.60 -24.19
N ASN A 6 -10.76 8.73 -23.26
CA ASN A 6 -11.58 7.55 -23.59
C ASN A 6 -12.91 7.92 -24.29
N LYS A 7 -13.41 9.16 -24.09
CA LYS A 7 -14.60 9.70 -24.76
C LYS A 7 -14.46 9.78 -26.29
N GLU A 8 -13.25 9.98 -26.82
CA GLU A 8 -13.01 10.03 -28.26
C GLU A 8 -13.02 8.62 -28.88
N LEU A 9 -12.54 7.62 -28.14
CA LEU A 9 -12.51 6.21 -28.54
C LEU A 9 -13.86 5.51 -28.36
N ALA A 10 -14.68 5.97 -27.41
CA ALA A 10 -16.01 5.43 -27.12
C ALA A 10 -16.99 5.53 -28.31
N LYS A 11 -16.72 6.40 -29.31
CA LYS A 11 -17.53 6.54 -30.53
C LYS A 11 -17.71 5.22 -31.28
N TYR A 12 -16.74 4.31 -31.18
CA TYR A 12 -16.76 3.03 -31.88
C TYR A 12 -17.49 1.91 -31.12
N LYS A 13 -17.88 2.13 -29.85
CA LYS A 13 -18.52 1.13 -28.97
C LYS A 13 -17.82 -0.24 -28.91
N LEU A 14 -16.54 -0.29 -29.30
CA LEU A 14 -15.75 -1.51 -29.26
C LEU A 14 -15.48 -1.86 -27.81
N THR A 15 -15.87 -3.07 -27.42
CA THR A 15 -15.57 -3.61 -26.09
C THR A 15 -14.79 -4.89 -26.23
N ASN A 16 -13.87 -5.13 -25.29
CA ASN A 16 -13.05 -6.32 -25.26
C ASN A 16 -12.99 -6.92 -23.86
N THR A 17 -12.45 -8.13 -23.77
CA THR A 17 -12.17 -8.79 -22.50
C THR A 17 -10.69 -8.69 -22.19
N SER A 18 -10.37 -8.19 -21.00
CA SER A 18 -9.00 -8.11 -20.51
C SER A 18 -8.74 -9.15 -19.43
N GLU A 19 -7.49 -9.61 -19.37
CA GLU A 19 -6.99 -10.46 -18.29
C GLU A 19 -5.96 -9.68 -17.48
N ILE A 20 -6.16 -9.64 -16.17
CA ILE A 20 -5.22 -9.02 -15.22
C ILE A 20 -4.61 -10.13 -14.39
N GLN A 21 -3.30 -10.32 -14.53
CA GLN A 21 -2.50 -11.23 -13.72
C GLN A 21 -1.75 -10.44 -12.64
N PHE A 22 -1.90 -10.85 -11.38
CA PHE A 22 -1.11 -10.35 -10.27
C PHE A 22 0.05 -11.30 -10.00
N THR A 23 1.27 -10.83 -10.20
CA THR A 23 2.49 -11.54 -9.78
C THR A 23 2.93 -10.97 -8.45
N ILE A 24 2.69 -11.71 -7.37
CA ILE A 24 2.95 -11.32 -5.97
C ILE A 24 3.47 -12.54 -5.19
N ASN A 25 4.40 -12.34 -4.25
CA ASN A 25 4.97 -13.43 -3.45
C ASN A 25 3.98 -14.02 -2.43
N ASP A 26 3.09 -13.21 -1.85
CA ASP A 26 1.99 -13.65 -0.99
C ASP A 26 0.66 -13.05 -1.46
N PHE A 27 -0.12 -13.85 -2.21
CA PHE A 27 -1.40 -13.41 -2.76
C PHE A 27 -2.47 -13.17 -1.67
N ASN A 28 -2.33 -13.75 -0.48
CA ASN A 28 -3.31 -13.53 0.60
C ASN A 28 -3.37 -12.08 1.06
N GLN A 29 -2.31 -11.30 0.81
CA GLN A 29 -2.24 -9.87 1.13
C GLN A 29 -3.29 -9.04 0.39
N ILE A 30 -3.72 -9.50 -0.79
CA ILE A 30 -4.70 -8.78 -1.63
C ILE A 30 -5.98 -9.58 -1.91
N LYS A 31 -6.00 -10.88 -1.60
CA LYS A 31 -7.18 -11.74 -1.80
C LYS A 31 -8.38 -11.23 -1.01
N GLY A 32 -9.54 -11.19 -1.67
CA GLY A 32 -10.81 -10.71 -1.13
C GLY A 32 -10.96 -9.19 -1.09
N LYS A 33 -9.89 -8.42 -1.35
CA LYS A 33 -9.95 -6.95 -1.46
C LYS A 33 -10.54 -6.53 -2.80
N THR A 34 -10.99 -5.28 -2.87
CA THR A 34 -11.61 -4.72 -4.06
C THR A 34 -10.57 -4.02 -4.94
N LEU A 35 -10.42 -4.47 -6.18
CA LEU A 35 -9.83 -3.72 -7.28
C LEU A 35 -10.89 -2.76 -7.84
N ARG A 36 -10.57 -1.48 -7.97
CA ARG A 36 -11.43 -0.53 -8.70
C ARG A 36 -10.80 -0.13 -10.02
N ILE A 37 -11.61 -0.10 -11.08
CA ILE A 37 -11.22 0.37 -12.40
C ILE A 37 -11.95 1.68 -12.65
N LYS A 38 -11.20 2.73 -13.00
CA LYS A 38 -11.72 4.09 -13.14
C LYS A 38 -11.46 4.67 -14.53
N ASP A 39 -12.44 5.40 -15.04
CA ASP A 39 -12.30 6.28 -16.20
C ASP A 39 -12.24 7.73 -15.69
N GLY A 40 -11.03 8.29 -15.66
CA GLY A 40 -10.79 9.54 -14.93
C GLY A 40 -11.14 9.41 -13.44
N ALA A 41 -12.08 10.23 -12.96
CA ALA A 41 -12.54 10.21 -11.57
C ALA A 41 -13.62 9.14 -11.29
N ASP A 42 -14.28 8.64 -12.33
CA ASP A 42 -15.46 7.78 -12.20
C ASP A 42 -15.06 6.31 -12.03
N VAL A 43 -15.57 5.65 -11.00
CA VAL A 43 -15.39 4.20 -10.82
C VAL A 43 -16.37 3.45 -11.72
N ILE A 44 -15.86 2.83 -12.77
CA ILE A 44 -16.68 2.10 -13.75
C ILE A 44 -16.80 0.60 -13.41
N ARG A 45 -15.85 0.05 -12.63
CA ARG A 45 -15.96 -1.32 -12.07
C ARG A 45 -15.38 -1.43 -10.67
N ASN A 46 -16.02 -2.27 -9.88
CA ASN A 46 -15.53 -2.77 -8.59
C ASN A 46 -15.50 -4.30 -8.65
N MET A 47 -14.36 -4.90 -8.39
CA MET A 47 -14.18 -6.36 -8.47
C MET A 47 -13.43 -6.86 -7.25
N LYS A 48 -13.91 -7.93 -6.62
CA LYS A 48 -13.14 -8.63 -5.59
C LYS A 48 -12.01 -9.42 -6.26
N ILE A 49 -10.80 -9.31 -5.75
CA ILE A 49 -9.64 -10.08 -6.19
C ILE A 49 -9.76 -11.48 -5.57
N THR A 50 -10.21 -12.47 -6.34
CA THR A 50 -10.45 -13.83 -5.84
C THR A 50 -9.38 -14.83 -6.29
N ALA A 51 -8.69 -14.53 -7.39
CA ALA A 51 -7.66 -15.37 -7.98
C ALA A 51 -6.49 -14.50 -8.51
N PRO A 52 -5.27 -15.07 -8.67
CA PRO A 52 -4.13 -14.34 -9.22
C PRO A 52 -4.37 -13.84 -10.65
N VAL A 53 -5.21 -14.53 -11.42
CA VAL A 53 -5.64 -14.13 -12.75
C VAL A 53 -7.13 -13.79 -12.72
N MET A 54 -7.47 -12.57 -13.12
CA MET A 54 -8.83 -12.03 -13.10
C MET A 54 -9.25 -11.61 -14.51
N THR A 55 -10.46 -11.97 -14.93
CA THR A 55 -11.03 -11.57 -16.21
C THR A 55 -11.95 -10.36 -16.07
N VAL A 56 -11.70 -9.31 -16.85
CA VAL A 56 -12.53 -8.10 -16.94
C VAL A 56 -13.21 -8.08 -18.31
N LYS A 57 -14.45 -8.56 -18.39
CA LYS A 57 -15.21 -8.65 -19.65
C LYS A 57 -15.83 -7.32 -20.04
N ASN A 58 -16.08 -7.09 -21.33
CA ASN A 58 -16.89 -5.97 -21.85
C ASN A 58 -16.37 -4.59 -21.39
N MET A 59 -15.06 -4.37 -21.47
CA MET A 59 -14.45 -3.07 -21.23
C MET A 59 -14.34 -2.33 -22.57
N PRO A 60 -14.80 -1.07 -22.68
CA PRO A 60 -14.54 -0.29 -23.87
C PRO A 60 -13.04 -0.14 -24.15
N VAL A 61 -12.68 0.05 -25.41
CA VAL A 61 -11.30 0.40 -25.80
C VAL A 61 -10.93 1.73 -25.17
N GLY A 62 -9.80 1.77 -24.47
CA GLY A 62 -9.39 2.93 -23.67
C GLY A 62 -8.29 2.62 -22.65
N ILE A 63 -7.86 3.66 -21.95
CA ILE A 63 -6.89 3.55 -20.84
C ILE A 63 -7.60 3.90 -19.53
N TYR A 64 -7.56 2.99 -18.58
CA TYR A 64 -8.22 3.11 -17.29
C TYR A 64 -7.21 3.16 -16.16
N SER A 65 -7.50 3.92 -15.11
CA SER A 65 -6.70 3.85 -13.88
C SER A 65 -7.20 2.74 -12.97
N LEU A 66 -6.27 2.11 -12.27
CA LEU A 66 -6.49 1.01 -11.35
C LEU A 66 -6.21 1.47 -9.93
N ASP A 67 -7.20 1.33 -9.06
CA ASP A 67 -7.07 1.46 -7.62
C ASP A 67 -6.80 0.06 -7.05
N ILE A 68 -5.51 -0.27 -6.97
CA ILE A 68 -5.03 -1.61 -6.62
C ILE A 68 -4.76 -1.66 -5.11
N PRO A 69 -5.33 -2.62 -4.36
CA PRO A 69 -5.00 -2.79 -2.96
C PRO A 69 -3.52 -3.15 -2.80
N THR A 70 -2.83 -2.48 -1.87
CA THR A 70 -1.37 -2.57 -1.71
C THR A 70 -0.94 -3.57 -0.63
N GLY A 71 -1.84 -4.43 -0.16
CA GLY A 71 -1.57 -5.45 0.86
C GLY A 71 -2.20 -5.14 2.22
N MET A 72 -1.98 -6.02 3.21
CA MET A 72 -2.56 -5.89 4.56
C MET A 72 -1.49 -5.75 5.64
N THR A 73 -0.63 -6.75 5.77
CA THR A 73 0.47 -6.76 6.76
C THR A 73 1.81 -6.44 6.09
N ARG A 74 1.92 -6.72 4.80
CA ARG A 74 3.04 -6.33 3.93
C ARG A 74 2.52 -5.36 2.88
N PHE A 75 3.33 -4.36 2.56
CA PHE A 75 2.97 -3.35 1.56
C PHE A 75 3.66 -3.63 0.23
N TYR A 76 2.95 -3.38 -0.86
CA TYR A 76 3.41 -3.65 -2.21
C TYR A 76 3.22 -2.43 -3.10
N LYS A 77 4.19 -2.23 -3.99
CA LYS A 77 4.10 -1.26 -5.08
C LYS A 77 3.81 -2.00 -6.40
N PRO A 78 2.66 -1.76 -7.03
CA PRO A 78 2.37 -2.33 -8.34
C PRO A 78 3.29 -1.72 -9.42
N SER A 79 3.67 -2.52 -10.42
CA SER A 79 4.48 -2.08 -11.56
C SER A 79 3.76 -1.07 -12.47
N THR A 80 2.43 -1.07 -12.45
CA THR A 80 1.57 -0.10 -13.14
C THR A 80 0.24 0.05 -12.42
N ASN A 81 -0.40 1.21 -12.57
CA ASN A 81 -1.75 1.50 -12.09
C ASN A 81 -2.70 1.76 -13.26
N TYR A 82 -2.41 1.21 -14.44
CA TYR A 82 -3.23 1.43 -15.63
C TYR A 82 -3.55 0.12 -16.33
N LEU A 83 -4.78 0.04 -16.86
CA LEU A 83 -5.23 -0.99 -17.78
C LEU A 83 -5.47 -0.34 -19.14
N ALA A 84 -4.73 -0.77 -20.15
CA ALA A 84 -5.02 -0.44 -21.54
C ALA A 84 -5.88 -1.55 -22.14
N VAL A 85 -7.00 -1.17 -22.73
CA VAL A 85 -7.92 -2.05 -23.47
C VAL A 85 -7.87 -1.66 -24.93
N SER A 86 -7.52 -2.60 -25.81
CA SER A 86 -7.39 -2.42 -27.26
C SER A 86 -8.17 -3.49 -28.03
N ASP A 87 -8.10 -3.42 -29.36
CA ASP A 87 -8.63 -4.42 -30.29
C ASP A 87 -7.76 -5.70 -30.38
N GLY A 88 -6.52 -5.64 -29.90
CA GLY A 88 -5.58 -6.75 -29.88
C GLY A 88 -5.61 -7.60 -28.61
N GLU A 89 -4.44 -8.10 -28.21
CA GLU A 89 -4.30 -8.86 -26.96
C GLU A 89 -4.42 -7.95 -25.73
N ASN A 90 -5.29 -8.32 -24.81
CA ASN A 90 -5.64 -7.53 -23.63
C ASN A 90 -5.19 -8.22 -22.35
N LYS A 91 -3.91 -8.60 -22.27
CA LYS A 91 -3.32 -9.22 -21.07
C LYS A 91 -2.41 -8.22 -20.36
N LEU A 92 -2.64 -8.03 -19.07
CA LEU A 92 -1.84 -7.17 -18.21
C LEU A 92 -1.25 -8.00 -17.08
N ASN A 93 0.08 -8.05 -17.00
CA ASN A 93 0.78 -8.56 -15.82
C ASN A 93 1.19 -7.41 -14.90
N ILE A 94 0.67 -7.41 -13.67
CA ILE A 94 1.00 -6.45 -12.62
C ILE A 94 1.93 -7.15 -11.64
N GLN A 95 3.19 -6.73 -11.64
CA GLN A 95 4.16 -7.18 -10.66
C GLN A 95 3.97 -6.36 -9.38
N MET A 96 3.62 -7.04 -8.30
CA MET A 96 3.47 -6.44 -6.97
C MET A 96 4.81 -6.57 -6.26
N ASN A 97 5.62 -5.51 -6.32
CA ASN A 97 6.93 -5.50 -5.68
C ASN A 97 6.75 -5.20 -4.20
N GLU A 98 7.16 -6.13 -3.33
CA GLU A 98 7.13 -5.90 -1.88
C GLU A 98 7.98 -4.66 -1.58
N LEU A 99 7.34 -3.67 -0.97
CA LEU A 99 8.05 -2.54 -0.43
C LEU A 99 8.79 -3.09 0.78
N GLN A 100 10.12 -3.11 0.70
CA GLN A 100 10.92 -3.15 1.92
C GLN A 100 10.67 -1.83 2.64
N THR A 101 9.60 -1.79 3.45
CA THR A 101 9.55 -0.84 4.54
C THR A 101 10.83 -1.10 5.29
N SER A 102 11.73 -0.13 5.33
CA SER A 102 12.98 -0.24 6.06
C SER A 102 12.71 -0.97 7.36
N THR A 103 13.57 -1.90 7.71
CA THR A 103 13.65 -2.46 9.05
C THR A 103 13.99 -1.35 10.05
N VAL A 104 13.10 -0.38 10.26
CA VAL A 104 12.88 0.27 11.56
C VAL A 104 12.22 -0.79 12.49
N ALA A 105 12.62 -2.05 12.33
CA ALA A 105 12.01 -3.25 12.88
C ALA A 105 12.85 -3.83 14.03
N SER A 106 13.88 -3.09 14.46
CA SER A 106 14.61 -3.35 15.70
C SER A 106 15.46 -2.14 16.11
N GLU A 107 15.00 -0.92 15.84
CA GLU A 107 15.69 0.26 16.34
C GLU A 107 15.36 0.46 17.82
N GLN A 108 16.39 0.35 18.67
CA GLN A 108 16.30 0.72 20.07
C GLN A 108 16.44 2.24 20.19
N LEU A 109 15.34 2.91 20.55
CA LEU A 109 15.37 4.33 20.91
C LEU A 109 15.98 4.46 22.31
N ILE A 110 17.03 5.26 22.44
CA ILE A 110 17.70 5.51 23.74
C ILE A 110 17.31 6.90 24.25
N PHE A 111 16.60 6.94 25.37
CA PHE A 111 16.21 8.19 26.03
C PHE A 111 17.20 8.52 27.14
N ARG A 112 17.85 9.69 27.03
CA ARG A 112 18.88 10.17 27.95
C ARG A 112 18.38 11.36 28.77
N GLY A 113 18.72 11.37 30.04
CA GLY A 113 18.44 12.42 31.01
C GLY A 113 19.71 13.19 31.35
N VAL A 114 19.74 13.78 32.55
CA VAL A 114 20.89 14.58 33.03
C VAL A 114 22.21 13.80 32.92
N SER A 115 23.27 14.50 32.51
CA SER A 115 24.61 13.93 32.27
C SER A 115 24.65 12.79 31.25
N ASN A 116 23.75 12.82 30.26
CA ASN A 116 23.61 11.78 29.23
C ASN A 116 23.24 10.38 29.80
N ALA A 117 22.79 10.30 31.04
CA ALA A 117 22.40 9.04 31.66
C ALA A 117 21.15 8.47 30.97
N ILE A 118 21.20 7.21 30.56
CA ILE A 118 20.02 6.54 29.95
C ILE A 118 18.97 6.34 31.03
N PHE A 119 17.72 6.75 30.77
CA PHE A 119 16.59 6.56 31.69
C PHE A 119 15.46 5.72 31.10
N ALA A 120 15.39 5.57 29.78
CA ALA A 120 14.46 4.65 29.14
C ALA A 120 15.00 4.11 27.82
N LYS A 121 14.47 2.95 27.43
CA LYS A 121 14.70 2.33 26.12
C LYS A 121 13.35 2.04 25.47
N GLY A 122 13.16 2.51 24.25
CA GLY A 122 11.99 2.24 23.42
C GLY A 122 12.29 1.17 22.39
N THR A 123 11.39 0.21 22.20
CA THR A 123 11.47 -0.82 21.16
C THR A 123 10.14 -0.91 20.43
N VAL A 124 10.20 -1.00 19.10
CA VAL A 124 9.04 -1.20 18.23
C VAL A 124 9.02 -2.65 17.77
N ASP A 125 7.88 -3.31 17.94
CA ASP A 125 7.54 -4.58 17.30
C ASP A 125 6.51 -4.28 16.19
N PRO A 126 6.96 -4.17 14.93
CA PRO A 126 6.06 -3.85 13.82
C PRO A 126 5.13 -5.01 13.46
N GLU A 127 5.49 -6.26 13.76
CA GLU A 127 4.65 -7.43 13.48
C GLU A 127 3.48 -7.51 14.45
N ALA A 128 3.71 -7.18 15.72
CA ALA A 128 2.65 -7.09 16.74
C ALA A 128 1.97 -5.72 16.80
N GLY A 129 2.42 -4.71 16.02
CA GLY A 129 1.94 -3.34 16.09
C GLY A 129 2.13 -2.69 17.47
N LYS A 130 3.16 -3.10 18.21
CA LYS A 130 3.36 -2.75 19.63
C LYS A 130 4.59 -1.88 19.82
N PHE A 131 4.43 -0.78 20.56
CA PHE A 131 5.53 -0.01 21.12
C PHE A 131 5.71 -0.35 22.59
N THR A 132 6.95 -0.58 23.02
CA THR A 132 7.29 -0.82 24.43
C THR A 132 8.32 0.20 24.90
N LEU A 133 7.99 0.93 25.97
CA LEU A 133 8.90 1.86 26.65
C LEU A 133 9.29 1.28 28.01
N ASN A 134 10.56 0.89 28.14
CA ASN A 134 11.11 0.39 29.39
C ASN A 134 11.84 1.52 30.13
N VAL A 135 11.20 2.07 31.15
CA VAL A 135 11.76 3.12 32.02
C VAL A 135 12.59 2.48 33.13
N THR A 136 13.88 2.80 33.18
CA THR A 136 14.83 2.25 34.16
C THR A 136 15.17 3.23 35.29
N LYS A 137 14.82 4.53 35.15
CA LYS A 137 14.97 5.55 36.19
C LYS A 137 13.75 6.49 36.21
N GLY A 138 13.12 6.63 37.37
CA GLY A 138 11.90 7.44 37.57
C GLY A 138 12.13 8.96 37.54
N ASP A 139 13.33 9.42 37.91
CA ASP A 139 13.68 10.85 37.98
C ASP A 139 14.85 11.21 37.03
N PRO A 140 14.62 11.24 35.71
CA PRO A 140 15.67 11.58 34.73
C PRO A 140 16.16 13.03 34.83
N HIS A 141 15.42 13.89 35.53
CA HIS A 141 15.62 15.33 35.66
C HIS A 141 15.56 15.79 37.13
N TRP A 142 16.23 15.08 38.04
CA TRP A 142 16.26 15.41 39.48
C TRP A 142 16.73 16.86 39.80
N LEU A 143 17.55 17.47 38.92
CA LEU A 143 17.97 18.88 39.01
C LEU A 143 16.87 19.88 38.65
N PHE A 144 15.76 19.44 38.07
CA PHE A 144 14.61 20.26 37.69
C PHE A 144 13.37 19.71 38.41
N SER A 145 13.21 20.07 39.69
CA SER A 145 12.05 19.64 40.48
C SER A 145 10.73 20.12 39.83
N GLY A 146 9.76 19.21 39.72
CA GLY A 146 8.40 19.52 39.24
C GLY A 146 8.12 19.31 37.76
N ARG A 147 8.99 18.65 36.98
CA ARG A 147 8.70 18.28 35.58
C ARG A 147 8.82 16.77 35.37
N TYR A 148 7.67 16.10 35.25
CA TYR A 148 7.61 14.68 34.89
C TYR A 148 7.93 14.51 33.40
N ALA A 149 8.74 13.50 33.07
CA ALA A 149 8.66 12.90 31.73
C ALA A 149 7.30 12.20 31.67
N ALA A 150 6.34 12.80 30.97
CA ALA A 150 4.96 12.35 30.97
C ALA A 150 4.86 10.87 30.58
N ARG A 151 4.15 10.10 31.42
CA ARG A 151 3.77 8.71 31.18
C ARG A 151 2.57 8.74 30.24
N GLY A 152 2.81 8.46 28.96
CA GLY A 152 1.82 8.28 27.90
C GLY A 152 2.15 7.03 27.11
#